data_AF-A0A5C8EHR4-F1
#
_entry.id   AF-A0A5C8EHR4-F1
#
_cell.length_a   1.000
_cell.length_b   1.000
_cell.length_c   1.000
_cell.angle_alpha   90.00
_cell.angle_beta   90.00
_cell.angle_gamma   90.00
#
_symmetry.space_group_name_H-M   'P 1'
#
loop_
_entity.id
_entity.type
_entity.pdbx_description
1 polymer ?
#
loop_
_entity_poly.entity_id
_entity_poly.type
_entity_poly.pdbx_seq_one_letter_code
_entity_poly.pdbx_strand_id
1 'polypeptide(L)'
;MPEELNIDKYITLTLDEIKEIKDNLIAHNIPLFRIDKENNIIPFPTEQLSLILDNPKYSNIKLYAPKTFSHFINEFKLLNTNTGAAYVETTKYVFQTPKEAAEEMSRKISEISKMSYNEKVNIIETYNKELKEIKVDEKHVINRNTAQQIVDAGNDVGLIAKVTMFESIKKIKGNELTQDQAKLENQEINDTTTSLVNTIVNMLSKNLETQKVFTELRNYSDGGVMAHSNRVFVSYVNFLAFYNNLIKRRNLIHIIRTAFPTVYKKYYENMTTSSEKYRIYEDFRTLEDCIDNGMRFVEEKEMNLYSIGALLHDIGKVKDLDYFEGESGRDYERIKKHLFNSYTLVSQTSEYSLEVILTVALHHEYYGLGYGPYERLYNLKLEKVPSFQIPRIMSYEAKVIDDCDAFAYFPAKMLEIIDVYDALIDPARKYRGGKTFTPEEALNIMKEDFIENHVKLDPILYDVFVEFLSNSIEKDLLSSKLE
;
A
#
# COMPACT_ATOMS: atom_id res chain seq x y z
N MET A 1 -34.10 2.35 4.26
CA MET A 1 -34.52 3.64 3.66
C MET A 1 -33.48 4.00 2.62
N PRO A 2 -33.84 4.51 1.44
CA PRO A 2 -32.83 5.03 0.51
C PRO A 2 -32.13 6.20 1.19
N GLU A 3 -30.81 6.19 1.28
CA GLU A 3 -30.04 7.32 1.80
C GLU A 3 -30.32 8.56 0.94
N GLU A 4 -30.59 9.70 1.59
CA GLU A 4 -30.73 10.99 0.91
C GLU A 4 -29.43 11.36 0.19
N LEU A 5 -29.59 11.89 -1.02
CA LEU A 5 -28.50 12.31 -1.91
C LEU A 5 -27.62 13.38 -1.25
N ASN A 6 -26.44 13.02 -0.76
CA ASN A 6 -25.52 13.98 -0.17
C ASN A 6 -24.63 14.66 -1.23
N ILE A 7 -25.20 15.62 -1.97
CA ILE A 7 -24.49 16.47 -2.95
C ILE A 7 -23.31 17.21 -2.32
N ASP A 8 -23.33 17.43 -1.00
CA ASP A 8 -22.24 18.13 -0.30
C ASP A 8 -20.93 17.34 -0.28
N LYS A 9 -20.91 16.06 -0.68
CA LYS A 9 -19.66 15.30 -0.90
C LYS A 9 -18.97 15.63 -2.24
N TYR A 10 -19.57 16.43 -3.11
CA TYR A 10 -19.09 16.69 -4.46
C TYR A 10 -18.84 18.19 -4.72
N ILE A 11 -17.92 18.48 -5.63
CA ILE A 11 -17.77 19.78 -6.27
C ILE A 11 -18.48 19.78 -7.62
N THR A 12 -19.16 20.88 -7.93
CA THR A 12 -19.84 21.06 -9.20
C THR A 12 -18.88 21.67 -10.21
N LEU A 13 -18.83 21.12 -11.41
CA LEU A 13 -18.07 21.63 -12.54
C LEU A 13 -19.01 22.06 -13.66
N THR A 14 -18.86 23.30 -14.10
CA THR A 14 -19.50 23.82 -15.30
C THR A 14 -18.80 23.29 -16.56
N LEU A 15 -19.50 23.28 -17.70
CA LEU A 15 -18.88 22.86 -18.96
C LEU A 15 -17.70 23.74 -19.38
N ASP A 16 -17.72 25.04 -19.07
CA ASP A 16 -16.61 25.94 -19.37
C ASP A 16 -15.36 25.57 -18.55
N GLU A 17 -15.53 25.34 -17.24
CA GLU A 17 -14.43 24.85 -16.40
C GLU A 17 -13.91 23.51 -16.91
N ILE A 18 -14.79 22.57 -17.23
CA ILE A 18 -14.40 21.27 -17.79
C ILE A 18 -13.66 21.45 -19.10
N LYS A 19 -14.09 22.35 -19.98
CA LYS A 19 -13.44 22.60 -21.28
C LYS A 19 -12.01 23.08 -21.11
N GLU A 20 -11.75 23.91 -20.10
CA GLU A 20 -10.40 24.36 -19.77
C GLU A 20 -9.51 23.22 -19.26
N ILE A 21 -10.02 22.38 -18.36
CA ILE A 21 -9.19 21.35 -17.69
C ILE A 21 -9.40 19.92 -18.23
N LYS A 22 -10.11 19.74 -19.35
CA LYS A 22 -10.55 18.42 -19.85
C LYS A 22 -9.39 17.45 -20.02
N ASP A 23 -8.27 17.92 -20.58
CA ASP A 23 -7.15 17.06 -20.92
C ASP A 23 -6.48 16.58 -19.62
N ASN A 24 -6.40 17.43 -18.60
CA ASN A 24 -5.95 17.05 -17.27
C ASN A 24 -6.94 16.11 -16.55
N LEU A 25 -8.25 16.35 -16.67
CA LEU A 25 -9.27 15.45 -16.10
C LEU A 25 -9.18 14.05 -16.70
N ILE A 26 -9.02 13.95 -18.02
CA ILE A 26 -8.87 12.67 -18.75
C ILE A 26 -7.55 12.02 -18.39
N ALA A 27 -6.44 12.75 -18.51
CA ALA A 27 -5.11 12.20 -18.33
C ALA A 27 -4.83 11.70 -16.89
N HIS A 28 -5.52 12.28 -15.91
CA HIS A 28 -5.42 11.90 -14.50
C HIS A 28 -6.63 11.13 -13.99
N ASN A 29 -7.47 10.65 -14.90
CA ASN A 29 -8.62 9.80 -14.61
C ASN A 29 -9.52 10.34 -13.50
N ILE A 30 -9.75 11.67 -13.44
CA ILE A 30 -10.60 12.25 -12.41
C ILE A 30 -12.02 11.72 -12.59
N PRO A 31 -12.61 11.07 -11.57
CA PRO A 31 -13.94 10.49 -11.69
C PRO A 31 -14.99 11.60 -11.75
N LEU A 32 -15.79 11.55 -12.81
CA LEU A 32 -16.88 12.48 -13.02
C LEU A 32 -18.22 11.77 -12.86
N PHE A 33 -19.22 12.52 -12.41
CA PHE A 33 -20.56 12.06 -12.19
C PHE A 33 -21.57 13.04 -12.77
N ARG A 34 -22.77 12.56 -13.08
CA ARG A 34 -23.92 13.40 -13.42
C ARG A 34 -25.13 12.97 -12.60
N ILE A 35 -26.11 13.87 -12.52
CA ILE A 35 -27.40 13.55 -11.94
C ILE A 35 -28.33 13.09 -13.05
N ASP A 36 -29.01 11.96 -12.85
CA ASP A 36 -30.02 11.46 -13.79
C ASP A 36 -31.40 12.11 -13.56
N LYS A 37 -32.44 11.63 -14.27
CA LYS A 37 -33.80 12.18 -14.15
C LYS A 37 -34.49 11.83 -12.83
N GLU A 38 -33.99 10.83 -12.12
CA GLU A 38 -34.50 10.34 -10.85
C GLU A 38 -33.70 10.90 -9.67
N ASN A 39 -32.85 11.91 -9.93
CA ASN A 39 -31.92 12.53 -9.01
C ASN A 39 -30.82 11.60 -8.47
N ASN A 40 -30.49 10.49 -9.14
CA ASN A 40 -29.38 9.64 -8.75
C ASN A 40 -28.05 10.17 -9.29
N ILE A 41 -26.98 10.06 -8.50
CA ILE A 41 -25.60 10.32 -8.94
C ILE A 41 -25.11 9.09 -9.68
N ILE A 42 -24.87 9.23 -10.99
CA ILE A 42 -24.38 8.16 -11.85
C ILE A 42 -23.01 8.51 -12.43
N PRO A 43 -22.08 7.54 -12.53
CA PRO A 43 -20.78 7.76 -13.15
C PRO A 43 -20.91 8.30 -14.58
N PHE A 44 -20.11 9.31 -14.89
CA PHE A 44 -19.92 9.84 -16.22
C PHE A 44 -18.54 9.40 -16.75
N PRO A 45 -18.46 8.71 -17.89
CA PRO A 45 -17.18 8.30 -18.44
C PRO A 45 -16.36 9.53 -18.86
N THR A 46 -15.26 9.81 -18.16
CA THR A 46 -14.41 10.99 -18.43
C THR A 46 -13.88 11.02 -19.87
N GLU A 47 -13.65 9.85 -20.46
CA GLU A 47 -13.28 9.65 -21.88
C GLU A 47 -14.31 10.28 -22.86
N GLN A 48 -15.58 10.37 -22.45
CA GLN A 48 -16.69 10.88 -23.27
C GLN A 48 -16.87 12.41 -23.17
N LEU A 49 -16.02 13.11 -22.41
CA LEU A 49 -16.07 14.58 -22.29
C LEU A 49 -16.05 15.26 -23.66
N SER A 50 -15.23 14.77 -24.59
CA SER A 50 -15.12 15.31 -25.95
C SER A 50 -16.44 15.24 -26.75
N LEU A 51 -17.35 14.32 -26.40
CA LEU A 51 -18.65 14.18 -27.07
C LEU A 51 -19.68 15.22 -26.63
N ILE A 52 -19.48 15.82 -25.45
CA ILE A 52 -20.45 16.74 -24.85
C ILE A 52 -19.99 18.21 -24.87
N LEU A 53 -18.67 18.47 -24.85
CA LEU A 53 -18.13 19.83 -24.68
C LEU A 53 -18.45 20.79 -25.83
N ASP A 54 -18.61 20.28 -27.06
CA ASP A 54 -18.91 21.10 -28.24
C ASP A 54 -20.32 20.88 -28.78
N ASN A 55 -21.18 20.19 -28.02
CA ASN A 55 -22.54 19.88 -28.44
C ASN A 55 -23.57 20.76 -27.69
N PRO A 56 -24.27 21.68 -28.39
CA PRO A 56 -25.20 22.63 -27.79
C PRO A 56 -26.31 21.99 -26.95
N LYS A 57 -26.67 20.74 -27.27
CA LYS A 57 -27.68 19.96 -26.54
C LYS A 57 -27.30 19.74 -25.07
N TYR A 58 -26.02 19.74 -24.73
CA TYR A 58 -25.53 19.48 -23.39
C TYR A 58 -25.07 20.75 -22.66
N SER A 59 -25.25 21.95 -23.22
CA SER A 59 -24.81 23.23 -22.65
C SER A 59 -25.17 23.49 -21.18
N ASN A 60 -26.25 22.87 -20.67
CA ASN A 60 -26.71 23.00 -19.29
C ASN A 60 -26.36 21.80 -18.39
N ILE A 61 -25.59 20.82 -18.89
CA ILE A 61 -25.18 19.67 -18.07
C ILE A 61 -24.19 20.15 -17.00
N LYS A 62 -24.40 19.68 -15.77
CA LYS A 62 -23.43 19.82 -14.69
C LYS A 62 -22.80 18.47 -14.46
N LEU A 63 -21.47 18.44 -14.39
CA LEU A 63 -20.77 17.28 -13.88
C LEU A 63 -20.30 17.56 -12.47
N TYR A 64 -20.10 16.49 -11.72
CA TYR A 64 -19.73 16.51 -10.33
C TYR A 64 -18.46 15.68 -10.16
N ALA A 65 -17.48 16.20 -9.44
CA ALA A 65 -16.31 15.44 -9.01
C ALA A 65 -16.34 15.30 -7.48
N PRO A 66 -15.87 14.19 -6.89
CA PRO A 66 -15.81 14.07 -5.44
C PRO A 66 -14.93 15.18 -4.84
N LYS A 67 -15.31 15.72 -3.66
CA LYS A 67 -14.54 16.78 -2.99
C LYS A 67 -13.11 16.38 -2.65
N THR A 68 -12.82 15.08 -2.53
CA THR A 68 -11.45 14.58 -2.36
C THR A 68 -10.51 14.99 -3.51
N PHE A 69 -11.07 15.33 -4.69
CA PHE A 69 -10.33 15.82 -5.86
C PHE A 69 -10.39 17.34 -6.04
N SER A 70 -10.95 18.11 -5.10
CA SER A 70 -11.10 19.56 -5.27
C SER A 70 -9.77 20.28 -5.40
N HIS A 71 -8.73 19.77 -4.75
CA HIS A 71 -7.39 20.32 -4.88
C HIS A 71 -6.86 20.20 -6.32
N PHE A 72 -7.01 19.03 -6.95
CA PHE A 72 -6.62 18.80 -8.35
C PHE A 72 -7.33 19.71 -9.32
N ILE A 73 -8.63 19.83 -9.16
CA ILE A 73 -9.43 20.66 -10.05
C ILE A 73 -8.99 22.12 -9.95
N ASN A 74 -8.68 22.61 -8.75
CA ASN A 74 -8.14 23.95 -8.58
C ASN A 74 -6.72 24.09 -9.18
N GLU A 75 -5.86 23.09 -8.99
CA GLU A 75 -4.50 23.07 -9.53
C GLU A 75 -4.50 23.04 -11.08
N PHE A 76 -5.39 22.27 -11.71
CA PHE A 76 -5.52 22.24 -13.18
C PHE A 76 -5.99 23.58 -13.74
N LYS A 77 -6.89 24.26 -13.03
CA LYS A 77 -7.34 25.61 -13.40
C LYS A 77 -6.17 26.59 -13.32
N LEU A 78 -5.33 26.48 -12.29
CA LEU A 78 -4.15 27.33 -12.11
C LEU A 78 -3.07 27.09 -13.18
N LEU A 79 -2.81 25.83 -13.55
CA LEU A 79 -1.82 25.46 -14.58
C LEU A 79 -2.16 26.06 -15.96
N ASN A 80 -3.44 26.29 -16.24
CA ASN A 80 -3.90 26.89 -17.49
C ASN A 80 -3.92 28.43 -17.49
N THR A 81 -3.50 29.07 -16.40
CA THR A 81 -3.37 30.53 -16.30
C THR A 81 -1.90 30.97 -16.39
N ASN A 82 -1.63 32.15 -16.96
CA ASN A 82 -0.28 32.74 -17.07
C ASN A 82 0.45 32.97 -15.72
N THR A 83 -0.18 32.65 -14.59
CA THR A 83 0.36 32.64 -13.23
C THR A 83 1.01 31.31 -12.80
N GLY A 84 0.97 30.27 -13.65
CA GLY A 84 1.54 28.94 -13.35
C GLY A 84 3.03 28.96 -12.95
N ALA A 85 3.82 29.94 -13.42
CA ALA A 85 5.23 30.04 -13.09
C ALA A 85 5.52 30.35 -11.61
N ALA A 86 4.65 31.09 -10.92
CA ALA A 86 4.85 31.49 -9.52
C ALA A 86 4.33 30.43 -8.51
N TYR A 87 3.37 29.60 -8.90
CA TYR A 87 2.85 28.51 -8.05
C TYR A 87 3.82 27.31 -8.05
N VAL A 88 4.40 27.00 -9.22
CA VAL A 88 5.42 25.94 -9.42
C VAL A 88 6.71 26.19 -8.60
N GLU A 89 7.05 27.44 -8.29
CA GLU A 89 8.21 27.74 -7.41
C GLU A 89 8.02 27.32 -5.94
N THR A 90 6.77 27.13 -5.49
CA THR A 90 6.48 26.79 -4.08
C THR A 90 6.25 25.29 -3.83
N THR A 91 5.95 24.51 -4.87
CA THR A 91 5.73 23.07 -4.80
C THR A 91 6.76 22.34 -5.67
N LYS A 92 7.67 21.58 -5.04
CA LYS A 92 8.62 20.68 -5.73
C LYS A 92 7.95 19.56 -6.56
N TYR A 93 6.63 19.43 -6.46
CA TYR A 93 5.89 18.33 -7.06
C TYR A 93 5.45 18.71 -8.48
N VAL A 94 5.83 17.88 -9.46
CA VAL A 94 5.39 18.01 -10.86
C VAL A 94 4.34 16.93 -11.10
N PHE A 95 3.16 17.35 -11.53
CA PHE A 95 2.06 16.45 -11.85
C PHE A 95 2.40 15.62 -13.09
N GLN A 96 2.39 14.30 -12.96
CA GLN A 96 2.70 13.36 -14.04
C GLN A 96 1.51 12.46 -14.33
N THR A 97 1.21 12.29 -15.60
CA THR A 97 0.28 11.25 -16.07
C THR A 97 0.91 9.86 -15.86
N PRO A 98 0.11 8.77 -15.78
CA PRO A 98 0.66 7.42 -15.65
C PRO A 98 1.70 7.07 -16.70
N LYS A 99 1.52 7.57 -17.93
CA LYS A 99 2.46 7.39 -19.03
C LYS A 99 3.78 8.12 -18.78
N GLU A 100 3.73 9.40 -18.41
CA GLU A 100 4.92 10.20 -18.10
C GLU A 100 5.70 9.59 -16.93
N ALA A 101 4.99 9.08 -15.93
CA ALA A 101 5.59 8.42 -14.79
C ALA A 101 6.29 7.10 -15.14
N ALA A 102 5.74 6.31 -16.06
CA ALA A 102 6.45 5.12 -16.56
C ALA A 102 7.68 5.45 -17.41
N GLU A 103 7.61 6.52 -18.20
CA GLU A 103 8.76 7.04 -18.94
C GLU A 103 9.85 7.52 -17.97
N GLU A 104 9.47 8.27 -16.94
CA GLU A 104 10.35 8.75 -15.89
C GLU A 104 10.97 7.61 -15.07
N MET A 105 10.17 6.62 -14.67
CA MET A 105 10.65 5.43 -13.99
C MET A 105 11.64 4.65 -14.86
N SER A 106 11.36 4.51 -16.16
CA SER A 106 12.27 3.85 -17.11
C SER A 106 13.59 4.63 -17.24
N ARG A 107 13.52 5.96 -17.27
CA ARG A 107 14.69 6.84 -17.28
C ARG A 107 15.52 6.65 -16.01
N LYS A 108 14.90 6.73 -14.83
CA LYS A 108 15.57 6.52 -13.53
C LYS A 108 16.22 5.15 -13.43
N ILE A 109 15.53 4.07 -13.83
CA ILE A 109 16.13 2.72 -13.86
C ILE A 109 17.38 2.70 -14.76
N SER A 110 17.30 3.31 -15.95
CA SER A 110 18.46 3.37 -16.84
C SER A 110 19.60 4.20 -16.28
N GLU A 111 19.32 5.24 -15.49
CA GLU A 111 20.34 6.06 -14.83
C GLU A 111 21.01 5.29 -13.70
N ILE A 112 20.22 4.67 -12.82
CA ILE A 112 20.72 3.85 -11.71
C ILE A 112 21.56 2.68 -12.22
N SER A 113 21.18 2.01 -13.32
CA SER A 113 21.99 0.94 -13.92
C SER A 113 23.33 1.40 -14.49
N LYS A 114 23.52 2.71 -14.72
CA LYS A 114 24.80 3.28 -15.16
C LYS A 114 25.64 3.80 -13.99
N MET A 115 25.04 3.97 -12.81
CA MET A 115 25.74 4.41 -11.61
C MET A 115 26.68 3.32 -11.11
N SER A 116 27.85 3.75 -10.64
CA SER A 116 28.74 2.91 -9.84
C SER A 116 28.08 2.54 -8.51
N TYR A 117 28.59 1.47 -7.90
CA TYR A 117 28.12 1.01 -6.60
C TYR A 117 28.19 2.12 -5.53
N ASN A 118 29.30 2.85 -5.47
CA ASN A 118 29.50 3.94 -4.50
C ASN A 118 28.54 5.12 -4.73
N GLU A 119 28.19 5.43 -5.99
CA GLU A 119 27.18 6.46 -6.27
C GLU A 119 25.80 6.06 -5.72
N LYS A 120 25.41 4.80 -5.90
CA LYS A 120 24.16 4.24 -5.34
C LYS A 120 24.14 4.35 -3.81
N VAL A 121 25.21 3.95 -3.13
CA VAL A 121 25.36 4.05 -1.67
C VAL A 121 25.28 5.51 -1.20
N ASN A 122 26.04 6.41 -1.84
CA ASN A 122 26.07 7.83 -1.47
C ASN A 122 24.69 8.50 -1.57
N ILE A 123 23.85 8.13 -2.55
CA ILE A 123 22.48 8.63 -2.66
C ILE A 123 21.66 8.25 -1.42
N ILE A 124 21.71 6.97 -1.02
CA ILE A 124 20.98 6.47 0.16
C ILE A 124 21.44 7.19 1.42
N GLU A 125 22.76 7.32 1.60
CA GLU A 125 23.34 8.00 2.76
C GLU A 125 22.98 9.49 2.81
N THR A 126 22.95 10.16 1.66
CA THR A 126 22.56 11.57 1.56
C THR A 126 21.12 11.75 2.02
N TYR A 127 20.17 10.95 1.49
CA TYR A 127 18.78 10.99 1.95
C TYR A 127 18.66 10.71 3.45
N ASN A 128 19.38 9.72 3.96
CA ASN A 128 19.35 9.37 5.39
C ASN A 128 19.88 10.52 6.26
N LYS A 129 20.95 11.19 5.83
CA LYS A 129 21.51 12.35 6.52
C LYS A 129 20.53 13.52 6.51
N GLU A 130 19.98 13.87 5.35
CA GLU A 130 19.02 14.98 5.21
C GLU A 130 17.79 14.76 6.09
N LEU A 131 17.22 13.55 6.09
CA LEU A 131 16.06 13.24 6.94
C LEU A 131 16.39 13.28 8.44
N LYS A 132 17.60 12.87 8.86
CA LYS A 132 18.05 12.96 10.26
C LYS A 132 18.22 14.38 10.76
N GLU A 133 18.49 15.34 9.87
CA GLU A 133 18.60 16.77 10.21
C GLU A 133 17.22 17.39 10.51
N ILE A 134 16.13 16.76 10.06
CA ILE A 134 14.76 17.22 10.30
C ILE A 134 14.33 16.81 11.71
N LYS A 135 14.05 17.81 12.55
CA LYS A 135 13.48 17.56 13.89
C LYS A 135 12.01 17.20 13.78
N VAL A 136 11.69 15.93 14.04
CA VAL A 136 10.31 15.45 14.18
C VAL A 136 10.11 14.95 15.61
N ASP A 137 9.15 15.55 16.30
CA ASP A 137 8.74 15.20 17.67
C ASP A 137 7.24 15.47 17.87
N GLU A 138 6.74 15.33 19.10
CA GLU A 138 5.31 15.54 19.41
C GLU A 138 4.81 16.98 19.11
N LYS A 139 5.72 17.96 19.00
CA LYS A 139 5.41 19.37 18.71
C LYS A 139 5.74 19.76 17.27
N HIS A 140 6.71 19.11 16.65
CA HIS A 140 7.14 19.37 15.28
C HIS A 140 6.59 18.29 14.35
N VAL A 141 5.46 18.60 13.73
CA VAL A 141 4.77 17.66 12.84
C VAL A 141 5.44 17.55 11.47
N ILE A 142 5.30 16.38 10.84
CA ILE A 142 5.74 16.17 9.46
C ILE A 142 4.89 17.08 8.56
N ASN A 143 5.51 18.07 7.95
CA ASN A 143 4.87 18.94 6.97
C ASN A 143 4.95 18.33 5.55
N ARG A 144 4.30 18.97 4.58
CA ARG A 144 4.27 18.52 3.18
C ARG A 144 5.67 18.36 2.56
N ASN A 145 6.62 19.25 2.87
CA ASN A 145 7.98 19.18 2.34
C ASN A 145 8.75 17.97 2.88
N THR A 146 8.66 17.74 4.20
CA THR A 146 9.27 16.55 4.82
C THR A 146 8.62 15.27 4.34
N ALA A 147 7.29 15.26 4.19
CA ALA A 147 6.59 14.11 3.65
C ALA A 147 7.01 13.81 2.20
N GLN A 148 7.17 14.85 1.36
CA GLN A 148 7.69 14.68 0.00
C GLN A 148 9.13 14.13 0.01
N GLN A 149 10.00 14.62 0.88
CA GLN A 149 11.36 14.08 1.01
C GLN A 149 11.37 12.60 1.43
N ILE A 150 10.47 12.20 2.33
CA ILE A 150 10.29 10.78 2.68
C ILE A 150 9.83 9.98 1.45
N VAL A 151 8.89 10.52 0.66
CA VAL A 151 8.42 9.88 -0.56
C VAL A 151 9.56 9.72 -1.58
N ASP A 152 10.31 10.80 -1.85
CA ASP A 152 11.41 10.78 -2.81
C ASP A 152 12.50 9.79 -2.38
N ALA A 153 12.88 9.80 -1.10
CA ALA A 153 13.85 8.86 -0.54
C ALA A 153 13.37 7.40 -0.66
N GLY A 154 12.12 7.11 -0.29
CA GLY A 154 11.56 5.76 -0.40
C GLY A 154 11.52 5.24 -1.85
N ASN A 155 11.11 6.08 -2.79
CA ASN A 155 11.04 5.74 -4.21
C ASN A 155 12.43 5.46 -4.81
N ASP A 156 13.39 6.37 -4.60
CA ASP A 156 14.73 6.23 -5.18
C ASP A 156 15.49 5.05 -4.55
N VAL A 157 15.40 4.88 -3.23
CA VAL A 157 16.06 3.74 -2.56
C VAL A 157 15.41 2.41 -2.93
N GLY A 158 14.09 2.34 -3.04
CA GLY A 158 13.40 1.15 -3.58
C GLY A 158 13.86 0.80 -5.00
N LEU A 159 14.05 1.80 -5.86
CA LEU A 159 14.60 1.61 -7.21
C LEU A 159 16.06 1.16 -7.21
N ILE A 160 16.91 1.74 -6.36
CA ILE A 160 18.31 1.34 -6.22
C ILE A 160 18.40 -0.12 -5.77
N ALA A 161 17.62 -0.51 -4.75
CA ALA A 161 17.54 -1.88 -4.29
C ALA A 161 17.07 -2.80 -5.44
N LYS A 162 16.00 -2.43 -6.15
CA LYS A 162 15.48 -3.19 -7.29
C LYS A 162 16.54 -3.44 -8.34
N VAL A 163 17.14 -2.38 -8.88
CA VAL A 163 18.14 -2.46 -9.95
C VAL A 163 19.32 -3.33 -9.52
N THR A 164 19.82 -3.11 -8.30
CA THR A 164 20.98 -3.84 -7.77
C THR A 164 20.69 -5.32 -7.60
N MET A 165 19.57 -5.70 -6.98
CA MET A 165 19.18 -7.11 -6.82
C MET A 165 18.94 -7.81 -8.17
N PHE A 166 18.34 -7.11 -9.15
CA PHE A 166 18.14 -7.65 -10.49
C PHE A 166 19.46 -7.87 -11.25
N GLU A 167 20.42 -6.94 -11.11
CA GLU A 167 21.77 -7.10 -11.65
C GLU A 167 22.46 -8.33 -11.04
N SER A 168 22.40 -8.50 -9.72
CA SER A 168 22.95 -9.68 -9.04
C SER A 168 22.30 -10.99 -9.50
N ILE A 169 20.96 -11.06 -9.61
CA ILE A 169 20.27 -12.26 -10.12
C ILE A 169 20.69 -12.59 -11.55
N LYS A 170 20.91 -11.60 -12.42
CA LYS A 170 21.40 -11.85 -13.78
C LYS A 170 22.79 -12.46 -13.76
N LYS A 171 23.70 -11.93 -12.94
CA LYS A 171 25.06 -12.47 -12.77
C LYS A 171 25.06 -13.88 -12.19
N ILE A 172 24.19 -14.18 -11.21
CA ILE A 172 23.98 -15.54 -10.67
C ILE A 172 23.56 -16.50 -11.79
N LYS A 173 22.55 -16.13 -12.58
CA LYS A 173 22.09 -16.96 -13.71
C LYS A 173 23.12 -17.13 -14.82
N GLY A 174 24.02 -16.14 -14.98
CA GLY A 174 25.16 -16.17 -15.88
C GLY A 174 26.36 -16.98 -15.36
N ASN A 175 26.29 -17.52 -14.14
CA ASN A 175 27.42 -18.13 -13.42
C ASN A 175 28.63 -17.19 -13.24
N GLU A 176 28.39 -15.87 -13.23
CA GLU A 176 29.43 -14.85 -13.00
C GLU A 176 29.75 -14.70 -11.51
N LEU A 177 28.78 -14.96 -10.63
CA LEU A 177 28.96 -14.96 -9.17
C LEU A 177 28.00 -15.94 -8.47
N THR A 178 28.35 -16.36 -7.25
CA THR A 178 27.50 -17.21 -6.39
C THR A 178 26.49 -16.38 -5.60
N GLN A 179 25.47 -17.03 -5.01
CA GLN A 179 24.51 -16.35 -4.13
C GLN A 179 25.20 -15.68 -2.94
N ASP A 180 26.14 -16.35 -2.27
CA ASP A 180 26.87 -15.76 -1.14
C ASP A 180 27.69 -14.54 -1.55
N GLN A 181 28.30 -14.57 -2.75
CA GLN A 181 28.99 -13.41 -3.31
C GLN A 181 28.02 -12.26 -3.59
N ALA A 182 26.81 -12.53 -4.12
CA ALA A 182 25.79 -11.50 -4.35
C ALA A 182 25.37 -10.80 -3.05
N LYS A 183 25.17 -11.59 -1.99
CA LYS A 183 24.79 -11.08 -0.68
C LYS A 183 25.87 -10.17 -0.09
N LEU A 184 27.13 -10.60 -0.17
CA LEU A 184 28.29 -9.80 0.25
C LEU A 184 28.43 -8.52 -0.58
N GLU A 185 28.29 -8.61 -1.91
CA GLU A 185 28.37 -7.43 -2.80
C GLU A 185 27.28 -6.41 -2.51
N ASN A 186 26.09 -6.83 -2.08
CA ASN A 186 24.95 -5.94 -1.83
C ASN A 186 24.86 -5.47 -0.37
N GLN A 187 25.75 -5.94 0.52
CA GLN A 187 25.62 -5.74 1.97
C GLN A 187 25.52 -4.26 2.36
N GLU A 188 26.38 -3.40 1.82
CA GLU A 188 26.40 -1.98 2.18
C GLU A 188 25.14 -1.24 1.67
N ILE A 189 24.61 -1.59 0.49
CA ILE A 189 23.32 -1.07 0.02
C ILE A 189 22.18 -1.54 0.95
N ASN A 190 22.20 -2.80 1.39
CA ASN A 190 21.18 -3.33 2.30
C ASN A 190 21.23 -2.65 3.69
N ASP A 191 22.43 -2.42 4.22
CA ASP A 191 22.66 -1.79 5.52
C ASP A 191 22.29 -0.30 5.51
N THR A 192 22.67 0.42 4.45
CA THR A 192 22.29 1.84 4.27
C THR A 192 20.80 2.00 4.03
N THR A 193 20.17 1.10 3.26
CA THR A 193 18.70 1.04 3.11
C THR A 193 18.02 0.80 4.45
N THR A 194 18.52 -0.14 5.25
CA THR A 194 18.02 -0.42 6.61
C THR A 194 18.13 0.83 7.49
N SER A 195 19.27 1.54 7.45
CA SER A 195 19.46 2.76 8.21
C SER A 195 18.48 3.86 7.83
N LEU A 196 18.21 4.05 6.53
CA LEU A 196 17.23 5.00 6.03
C LEU A 196 15.80 4.62 6.50
N VAL A 197 15.42 3.35 6.35
CA VAL A 197 14.11 2.87 6.79
C VAL A 197 13.92 3.11 8.29
N ASN A 198 14.92 2.81 9.12
CA ASN A 198 14.85 3.07 10.56
C ASN A 198 14.65 4.56 10.87
N THR A 199 15.32 5.45 10.12
CA THR A 199 15.12 6.90 10.24
C THR A 199 13.68 7.29 9.93
N ILE A 200 13.13 6.81 8.80
CA ILE A 200 11.75 7.09 8.39
C ILE A 200 10.76 6.52 9.42
N VAL A 201 10.95 5.29 9.90
CA VAL A 201 10.12 4.64 10.92
C VAL A 201 10.09 5.46 12.21
N ASN A 202 11.25 5.92 12.67
CA ASN A 202 11.37 6.77 13.86
C ASN A 202 10.69 8.14 13.68
N MET A 203 10.72 8.73 12.48
CA MET A 203 10.00 9.98 12.19
C MET A 203 8.49 9.78 12.19
N LEU A 204 8.01 8.75 11.47
CA LEU A 204 6.58 8.46 11.31
C LEU A 204 5.93 8.01 12.62
N SER A 205 6.57 7.12 13.38
CA SER A 205 6.02 6.57 14.63
C SER A 205 5.81 7.60 15.74
N LYS A 206 6.52 8.73 15.69
CA LYS A 206 6.39 9.83 16.67
C LYS A 206 5.24 10.78 16.37
N ASN A 207 4.58 10.64 15.24
CA ASN A 207 3.63 11.63 14.77
C ASN A 207 2.32 10.98 14.32
N LEU A 208 1.24 11.27 15.04
CA LEU A 208 -0.06 10.65 14.81
C LEU A 208 -0.89 11.36 13.72
N GLU A 209 -0.45 12.53 13.22
CA GLU A 209 -1.16 13.31 12.17
C GLU A 209 -0.57 13.09 10.77
N THR A 210 0.46 12.25 10.64
CA THR A 210 1.18 11.99 9.39
C THR A 210 0.28 11.47 8.28
N GLN A 211 -0.74 10.68 8.63
CA GLN A 211 -1.66 10.08 7.67
C GLN A 211 -2.36 11.11 6.77
N LYS A 212 -2.66 12.30 7.30
CA LYS A 212 -3.26 13.38 6.52
C LYS A 212 -2.35 13.82 5.39
N VAL A 213 -1.10 14.13 5.71
CA VAL A 213 -0.11 14.64 4.75
C VAL A 213 0.19 13.59 3.68
N PHE A 214 0.26 12.31 4.05
CA PHE A 214 0.46 11.24 3.07
C PHE A 214 -0.80 10.91 2.26
N THR A 215 -2.00 11.14 2.79
CA THR A 215 -3.24 11.06 2.01
C THR A 215 -3.29 12.17 0.96
N GLU A 216 -2.87 13.38 1.32
CA GLU A 216 -2.71 14.48 0.35
C GLU A 216 -1.65 14.15 -0.72
N LEU A 217 -0.55 13.48 -0.36
CA LEU A 217 0.46 13.01 -1.34
C LEU A 217 -0.03 11.83 -2.19
N ARG A 218 -0.87 10.92 -1.66
CA ARG A 218 -1.47 9.80 -2.42
C ARG A 218 -2.29 10.29 -3.59
N ASN A 219 -2.98 11.40 -3.37
CA ASN A 219 -3.76 12.09 -4.37
C ASN A 219 -2.91 12.39 -5.63
N TYR A 220 -1.60 12.57 -5.45
CA TYR A 220 -0.59 12.74 -6.49
C TYR A 220 0.04 11.41 -6.95
N SER A 221 -0.71 10.30 -6.87
CA SER A 221 -0.27 9.01 -7.37
C SER A 221 -0.09 9.03 -8.88
N ASP A 222 1.04 8.50 -9.31
CA ASP A 222 1.35 8.30 -10.72
C ASP A 222 0.99 6.88 -11.21
N GLY A 223 0.42 6.05 -10.34
CA GLY A 223 0.08 4.65 -10.59
C GLY A 223 1.28 3.70 -10.69
N GLY A 224 2.51 4.20 -10.56
CA GLY A 224 3.74 3.43 -10.64
C GLY A 224 3.91 2.46 -9.47
N VAL A 225 4.58 1.33 -9.72
CA VAL A 225 4.79 0.31 -8.68
C VAL A 225 5.59 0.86 -7.50
N MET A 226 6.64 1.66 -7.73
CA MET A 226 7.44 2.19 -6.61
C MET A 226 6.67 3.22 -5.80
N ALA A 227 5.88 4.07 -6.45
CA ALA A 227 5.00 5.00 -5.76
C ALA A 227 3.99 4.25 -4.88
N HIS A 228 3.39 3.18 -5.40
CA HIS A 228 2.52 2.30 -4.62
C HIS A 228 3.28 1.62 -3.47
N SER A 229 4.42 0.97 -3.73
CA SER A 229 5.22 0.31 -2.70
C SER A 229 5.58 1.26 -1.57
N ASN A 230 5.91 2.51 -1.89
CA ASN A 230 6.26 3.53 -0.93
C ASN A 230 5.04 4.06 -0.14
N ARG A 231 3.89 4.28 -0.80
CA ARG A 231 2.64 4.63 -0.09
C ARG A 231 2.20 3.53 0.87
N VAL A 232 2.29 2.27 0.43
CA VAL A 232 2.02 1.10 1.26
C VAL A 232 3.00 1.06 2.43
N PHE A 233 4.30 1.22 2.20
CA PHE A 233 5.32 1.31 3.24
C PHE A 233 5.03 2.39 4.29
N VAL A 234 4.77 3.63 3.87
CA VAL A 234 4.46 4.72 4.80
C VAL A 234 3.17 4.45 5.57
N SER A 235 2.13 3.96 4.89
CA SER A 235 0.86 3.60 5.52
C SER A 235 1.04 2.47 6.53
N TYR A 236 1.90 1.51 6.22
CA TYR A 236 2.26 0.37 7.06
C TYR A 236 2.94 0.79 8.35
N VAL A 237 3.94 1.67 8.27
CA VAL A 237 4.62 2.21 9.45
C VAL A 237 3.63 2.94 10.38
N ASN A 238 2.80 3.80 9.82
CA ASN A 238 1.80 4.56 10.58
C ASN A 238 0.73 3.65 11.19
N PHE A 239 0.29 2.61 10.47
CA PHE A 239 -0.68 1.65 10.99
C PHE A 239 -0.09 0.83 12.14
N LEU A 240 1.17 0.38 12.01
CA LEU A 240 1.90 -0.27 13.11
C LEU A 240 2.04 0.64 14.33
N ALA A 241 2.39 1.92 14.14
CA ALA A 241 2.49 2.89 15.21
C ALA A 241 1.15 3.06 15.94
N PHE A 242 0.05 3.15 15.19
CA PHE A 242 -1.30 3.26 15.71
C PHE A 242 -1.72 2.00 16.49
N TYR A 243 -1.53 0.82 15.90
CA TYR A 243 -1.77 -0.47 16.54
C TYR A 243 -1.04 -0.57 17.89
N ASN A 244 0.24 -0.21 17.91
CA ASN A 244 1.06 -0.18 19.12
C ASN A 244 0.55 0.83 20.16
N ASN A 245 0.02 1.97 19.72
CA ASN A 245 -0.60 2.96 20.60
C ASN A 245 -1.88 2.43 21.25
N LEU A 246 -2.73 1.74 20.48
CA LEU A 246 -3.96 1.12 20.99
C LEU A 246 -3.67 0.05 22.06
N ILE A 247 -2.62 -0.76 21.85
CA ILE A 247 -2.17 -1.73 22.85
C ILE A 247 -1.71 -1.03 24.13
N LYS A 248 -0.85 -0.01 24.01
CA LYS A 248 -0.28 0.67 25.18
C LYS A 248 -1.28 1.53 25.95
N ARG A 249 -2.18 2.22 25.26
CA ARG A 249 -3.00 3.30 25.84
C ARG A 249 -4.48 2.98 25.95
N ARG A 250 -5.02 2.08 25.12
CA ARG A 250 -6.47 1.84 25.01
C ARG A 250 -6.91 0.41 25.37
N ASN A 251 -6.04 -0.39 25.99
CA ASN A 251 -6.32 -1.76 26.40
C ASN A 251 -6.88 -2.64 25.26
N LEU A 252 -6.40 -2.43 24.03
CA LEU A 252 -6.90 -3.12 22.83
C LEU A 252 -7.01 -4.64 23.02
N ILE A 253 -6.00 -5.25 23.64
CA ILE A 253 -5.96 -6.69 23.90
C ILE A 253 -7.18 -7.15 24.73
N HIS A 254 -7.55 -6.39 25.76
CA HIS A 254 -8.70 -6.73 26.60
C HIS A 254 -10.03 -6.61 25.85
N ILE A 255 -10.17 -5.55 25.03
CA ILE A 255 -11.34 -5.33 24.18
C ILE A 255 -11.51 -6.52 23.22
N ILE A 256 -10.44 -6.89 22.52
CA ILE A 256 -10.45 -7.99 21.56
C ILE A 256 -10.75 -9.32 22.25
N ARG A 257 -10.09 -9.64 23.37
CA ARG A 257 -10.37 -10.87 24.14
C ARG A 257 -11.83 -10.97 24.57
N THR A 258 -12.43 -9.86 24.98
CA THR A 258 -13.84 -9.81 25.40
C THR A 258 -14.78 -10.02 24.22
N ALA A 259 -14.47 -9.41 23.07
CA ALA A 259 -15.26 -9.54 21.86
C ALA A 259 -15.05 -10.89 21.15
N PHE A 260 -13.90 -11.54 21.33
CA PHE A 260 -13.48 -12.71 20.55
C PHE A 260 -14.54 -13.83 20.47
N PRO A 261 -15.11 -14.32 21.59
CA PRO A 261 -16.05 -15.44 21.53
C PRO A 261 -17.35 -15.13 20.76
N THR A 262 -17.74 -13.85 20.69
CA THR A 262 -19.04 -13.42 20.14
C THR A 262 -18.94 -12.78 18.76
N VAL A 263 -17.81 -12.13 18.47
CA VAL A 263 -17.60 -11.38 17.23
C VAL A 263 -16.64 -12.11 16.29
N TYR A 264 -15.45 -12.49 16.78
CA TYR A 264 -14.35 -12.93 15.91
C TYR A 264 -14.27 -14.43 15.70
N LYS A 265 -14.66 -15.24 16.70
CA LYS A 265 -14.55 -16.70 16.68
C LYS A 265 -15.13 -17.33 15.41
N LYS A 266 -16.31 -16.87 14.99
CA LYS A 266 -16.99 -17.37 13.78
C LYS A 266 -16.15 -17.22 12.51
N TYR A 267 -15.34 -16.16 12.38
CA TYR A 267 -14.53 -15.94 11.19
C TYR A 267 -13.33 -16.89 11.17
N TYR A 268 -12.70 -17.14 12.32
CA TYR A 268 -11.61 -18.11 12.42
C TYR A 268 -12.11 -19.56 12.20
N GLU A 269 -13.31 -19.91 12.65
CA GLU A 269 -13.97 -21.20 12.34
C GLU A 269 -14.32 -21.32 10.84
N ASN A 270 -14.82 -20.24 10.22
CA ASN A 270 -15.13 -20.22 8.78
C ASN A 270 -13.86 -20.33 7.91
N MET A 271 -12.75 -19.77 8.38
CA MET A 271 -11.45 -19.84 7.70
C MET A 271 -10.94 -21.28 7.59
N THR A 272 -11.10 -22.11 8.63
CA THR A 272 -10.63 -23.50 8.58
C THR A 272 -11.55 -24.41 7.78
N THR A 273 -12.86 -24.20 7.89
CA THR A 273 -13.86 -25.02 7.19
C THR A 273 -13.89 -24.80 5.68
N SER A 274 -13.51 -23.60 5.21
CA SER A 274 -13.43 -23.28 3.77
C SER A 274 -12.12 -23.71 3.12
N SER A 275 -11.13 -24.15 3.90
CA SER A 275 -9.79 -24.44 3.43
C SER A 275 -9.55 -25.95 3.29
N GLU A 276 -10.10 -26.56 2.24
CA GLU A 276 -9.85 -27.99 1.93
C GLU A 276 -8.35 -28.32 1.75
N LYS A 277 -7.54 -27.29 1.50
CA LYS A 277 -6.10 -27.38 1.24
C LYS A 277 -5.26 -27.59 2.50
N TYR A 278 -5.68 -27.09 3.66
CA TYR A 278 -4.84 -27.06 4.86
C TYR A 278 -5.57 -27.67 6.06
N ARG A 279 -4.88 -28.56 6.78
CA ARG A 279 -5.38 -29.11 8.04
C ARG A 279 -4.93 -28.21 9.19
N ILE A 280 -5.87 -27.50 9.81
CA ILE A 280 -5.61 -26.59 10.94
C ILE A 280 -6.21 -27.22 12.20
N TYR A 281 -5.54 -27.06 13.34
CA TYR A 281 -6.04 -27.53 14.63
C TYR A 281 -7.21 -26.65 15.12
N GLU A 282 -8.40 -27.22 15.24
CA GLU A 282 -9.66 -26.49 15.46
C GLU A 282 -10.06 -26.40 16.94
N ASP A 283 -9.26 -25.73 17.78
CA ASP A 283 -9.63 -25.45 19.18
C ASP A 283 -9.69 -23.94 19.48
N PHE A 284 -10.51 -23.20 18.72
CA PHE A 284 -10.58 -21.73 18.74
C PHE A 284 -11.44 -21.16 19.89
N ARG A 285 -11.14 -21.52 21.15
CA ARG A 285 -11.93 -21.05 22.30
C ARG A 285 -11.59 -19.61 22.68
N THR A 286 -10.32 -19.25 22.56
CA THR A 286 -9.76 -17.96 22.96
C THR A 286 -8.93 -17.35 21.84
N LEU A 287 -8.61 -16.05 21.99
CA LEU A 287 -7.72 -15.34 21.07
C LEU A 287 -6.36 -16.04 20.96
N GLU A 288 -5.83 -16.50 22.10
CA GLU A 288 -4.53 -17.18 22.22
C GLU A 288 -4.51 -18.58 21.58
N ASP A 289 -5.68 -19.18 21.35
CA ASP A 289 -5.76 -20.43 20.62
C ASP A 289 -5.54 -20.22 19.11
N CYS A 290 -5.94 -19.04 18.60
CA CYS A 290 -5.78 -18.66 17.20
C CYS A 290 -4.45 -17.95 16.92
N ILE A 291 -4.07 -16.99 17.77
CA ILE A 291 -2.89 -16.16 17.61
C ILE A 291 -1.85 -16.62 18.63
N ASP A 292 -0.70 -17.07 18.14
CA ASP A 292 0.42 -17.52 18.96
C ASP A 292 0.84 -16.43 19.96
N ASN A 293 0.82 -16.76 21.25
CA ASN A 293 1.00 -15.84 22.39
C ASN A 293 0.01 -14.65 22.45
N GLY A 294 -1.08 -14.71 21.70
CA GLY A 294 -2.07 -13.65 21.59
C GLY A 294 -1.56 -12.41 20.85
N MET A 295 -2.35 -11.35 20.87
CA MET A 295 -1.93 -10.07 20.29
C MET A 295 -0.99 -9.34 21.24
N ARG A 296 0.09 -8.79 20.68
CA ARG A 296 1.13 -8.10 21.46
C ARG A 296 1.61 -6.82 20.82
N PHE A 297 2.28 -6.01 21.64
CA PHE A 297 3.06 -4.87 21.18
C PHE A 297 4.17 -5.35 20.25
N VAL A 298 4.38 -4.64 19.14
CA VAL A 298 5.47 -4.87 18.18
C VAL A 298 6.65 -4.01 18.60
N GLU A 299 7.77 -4.61 18.94
CA GLU A 299 8.96 -3.89 19.38
C GLU A 299 9.56 -3.04 18.25
N GLU A 300 10.36 -2.04 18.60
CA GLU A 300 10.98 -1.13 17.61
C GLU A 300 11.83 -1.90 16.58
N LYS A 301 12.59 -2.90 17.02
CA LYS A 301 13.38 -3.75 16.13
C LYS A 301 12.49 -4.49 15.13
N GLU A 302 11.37 -5.05 15.58
CA GLU A 302 10.42 -5.77 14.73
C GLU A 302 9.73 -4.82 13.76
N MET A 303 9.28 -3.67 14.25
CA MET A 303 8.67 -2.63 13.43
C MET A 303 9.59 -2.19 12.29
N ASN A 304 10.88 -2.01 12.58
CA ASN A 304 11.88 -1.71 11.56
C ASN A 304 12.00 -2.83 10.51
N LEU A 305 12.15 -4.09 10.93
CA LEU A 305 12.26 -5.23 10.02
C LEU A 305 11.00 -5.40 9.14
N TYR A 306 9.82 -5.32 9.74
CA TYR A 306 8.56 -5.43 9.01
C TYR A 306 8.40 -4.29 7.99
N SER A 307 8.87 -3.10 8.34
CA SER A 307 8.79 -1.93 7.45
C SER A 307 9.76 -2.02 6.27
N ILE A 308 10.93 -2.64 6.44
CA ILE A 308 11.81 -2.99 5.30
C ILE A 308 11.08 -3.96 4.37
N GLY A 309 10.42 -4.98 4.93
CA GLY A 309 9.60 -5.91 4.16
C GLY A 309 8.48 -5.22 3.37
N ALA A 310 7.79 -4.26 3.99
CA ALA A 310 6.74 -3.47 3.34
C ALA A 310 7.29 -2.57 2.22
N LEU A 311 8.49 -1.99 2.35
CA LEU A 311 9.12 -1.24 1.25
C LEU A 311 9.44 -2.14 0.05
N LEU A 312 9.87 -3.38 0.30
CA LEU A 312 10.37 -4.30 -0.71
C LEU A 312 9.32 -5.29 -1.26
N HIS A 313 8.09 -5.30 -0.74
CA HIS A 313 7.10 -6.36 -1.03
C HIS A 313 6.89 -6.61 -2.54
N ASP A 314 6.88 -5.51 -3.30
CA ASP A 314 6.58 -5.47 -4.73
C ASP A 314 7.82 -5.35 -5.63
N ILE A 315 9.03 -5.50 -5.07
CA ILE A 315 10.30 -5.31 -5.79
C ILE A 315 10.43 -6.23 -7.02
N GLY A 316 9.78 -7.39 -7.00
CA GLY A 316 9.78 -8.40 -8.05
C GLY A 316 8.83 -8.14 -9.22
N LYS A 317 8.01 -7.08 -9.19
CA LYS A 317 7.20 -6.68 -10.36
C LYS A 317 8.13 -6.20 -11.48
N VAL A 318 8.09 -6.86 -12.64
CA VAL A 318 8.89 -6.50 -13.83
C VAL A 318 8.11 -5.52 -14.71
N LYS A 319 8.80 -4.75 -15.56
CA LYS A 319 8.23 -3.69 -16.42
C LYS A 319 6.93 -4.06 -17.14
N ASP A 320 6.82 -5.30 -17.61
CA ASP A 320 5.61 -5.77 -18.29
C ASP A 320 4.46 -6.11 -17.34
N LEU A 321 4.72 -6.43 -16.07
CA LEU A 321 3.73 -6.67 -15.01
C LEU A 321 3.21 -5.37 -14.39
N ASP A 322 3.98 -4.28 -14.50
CA ASP A 322 3.61 -2.95 -14.02
C ASP A 322 2.37 -2.39 -14.76
N TYR A 323 1.96 -3.01 -15.88
CA TYR A 323 0.95 -2.49 -16.81
C TYR A 323 -0.19 -3.48 -17.22
N PHE A 324 -0.30 -4.66 -16.59
CA PHE A 324 -1.40 -5.62 -16.90
C PHE A 324 -2.76 -5.26 -16.30
N GLU A 325 -2.96 -4.00 -15.88
CA GLU A 325 -4.28 -3.41 -15.69
C GLU A 325 -4.78 -2.65 -16.95
N GLY A 326 -4.08 -2.76 -18.08
CA GLY A 326 -4.52 -2.28 -19.40
C GLY A 326 -5.49 -3.22 -20.15
N GLU A 327 -5.97 -2.76 -21.31
CA GLU A 327 -7.07 -3.35 -22.11
C GLU A 327 -6.95 -4.83 -22.50
N SER A 328 -5.77 -5.46 -22.35
CA SER A 328 -5.51 -6.85 -22.75
C SER A 328 -6.01 -7.92 -21.76
N GLY A 329 -6.60 -7.53 -20.62
CA GLY A 329 -7.14 -8.46 -19.62
C GLY A 329 -6.08 -9.04 -18.67
N ARG A 330 -6.51 -9.42 -17.46
CA ARG A 330 -5.63 -9.93 -16.40
C ARG A 330 -5.08 -11.33 -16.70
N ASP A 331 -3.77 -11.44 -16.89
CA ASP A 331 -3.04 -12.72 -16.81
C ASP A 331 -2.64 -13.01 -15.36
N TYR A 332 -3.51 -13.75 -14.66
CA TYR A 332 -3.30 -14.10 -13.25
C TYR A 332 -2.03 -14.93 -13.01
N GLU A 333 -1.63 -15.81 -13.94
CA GLU A 333 -0.43 -16.62 -13.77
C GLU A 333 0.85 -15.80 -13.91
N ARG A 334 0.82 -14.74 -14.71
CA ARG A 334 1.92 -13.78 -14.78
C ARG A 334 1.97 -12.93 -13.50
N ILE A 335 0.84 -12.43 -13.02
CA ILE A 335 0.77 -11.55 -11.83
C ILE A 335 1.34 -12.28 -10.61
N LYS A 336 0.97 -13.55 -10.39
CA LYS A 336 1.49 -14.37 -9.27
C LYS A 336 3.02 -14.46 -9.20
N LYS A 337 3.71 -14.32 -10.34
CA LYS A 337 5.18 -14.43 -10.40
C LYS A 337 5.90 -13.33 -9.65
N HIS A 338 5.30 -12.15 -9.46
CA HIS A 338 6.01 -11.05 -8.78
C HIS A 338 6.39 -11.45 -7.35
N LEU A 339 5.54 -12.19 -6.64
CA LEU A 339 5.80 -12.63 -5.29
C LEU A 339 7.01 -13.57 -5.21
N PHE A 340 7.08 -14.55 -6.13
CA PHE A 340 8.23 -15.46 -6.23
C PHE A 340 9.50 -14.74 -6.69
N ASN A 341 9.36 -13.73 -7.57
CA ASN A 341 10.48 -12.89 -7.98
C ASN A 341 10.99 -12.04 -6.80
N SER A 342 10.09 -11.41 -6.03
CA SER A 342 10.43 -10.62 -4.85
C SER A 342 11.14 -11.50 -3.83
N TYR A 343 10.59 -12.68 -3.51
CA TYR A 343 11.25 -13.67 -2.66
C TYR A 343 12.64 -14.03 -3.18
N THR A 344 12.77 -14.31 -4.48
CA THR A 344 14.05 -14.69 -5.11
C THR A 344 15.07 -13.56 -5.02
N LEU A 345 14.68 -12.33 -5.34
CA LEU A 345 15.56 -11.15 -5.28
C LEU A 345 16.06 -10.96 -3.86
N VAL A 346 15.16 -10.90 -2.88
CA VAL A 346 15.51 -10.62 -1.49
C VAL A 346 16.32 -11.78 -0.90
N SER A 347 15.82 -13.03 -0.96
CA SER A 347 16.48 -14.17 -0.29
C SER A 347 17.83 -14.58 -0.89
N GLN A 348 18.05 -14.36 -2.19
CA GLN A 348 19.28 -14.79 -2.87
C GLN A 348 20.33 -13.69 -3.00
N THR A 349 19.96 -12.42 -2.83
CA THR A 349 20.88 -11.29 -3.08
C THR A 349 21.05 -10.34 -1.91
N SER A 350 20.46 -10.66 -0.75
CA SER A 350 20.64 -9.89 0.49
C SER A 350 20.83 -10.80 1.71
N GLU A 351 21.38 -10.21 2.78
CA GLU A 351 21.42 -10.80 4.13
C GLU A 351 20.24 -10.33 4.99
N TYR A 352 19.13 -9.91 4.37
CA TYR A 352 17.94 -9.56 5.14
C TYR A 352 17.43 -10.76 5.95
N SER A 353 16.92 -10.46 7.14
CA SER A 353 16.44 -11.49 8.06
C SER A 353 15.16 -12.17 7.54
N LEU A 354 14.81 -13.30 8.15
CA LEU A 354 13.63 -14.07 7.78
C LEU A 354 12.33 -13.25 7.91
N GLU A 355 12.25 -12.35 8.88
CA GLU A 355 11.12 -11.43 9.07
C GLU A 355 10.86 -10.57 7.82
N VAL A 356 11.93 -10.01 7.23
CA VAL A 356 11.85 -9.20 6.01
C VAL A 356 11.41 -10.09 4.84
N ILE A 357 12.08 -11.23 4.67
CA ILE A 357 11.83 -12.17 3.57
C ILE A 357 10.38 -12.67 3.58
N LEU A 358 9.86 -13.08 4.75
CA LEU A 358 8.50 -13.58 4.88
C LEU A 358 7.45 -12.48 4.72
N THR A 359 7.72 -11.25 5.17
CA THR A 359 6.81 -10.12 4.92
C THR A 359 6.66 -9.88 3.42
N VAL A 360 7.79 -9.90 2.68
CA VAL A 360 7.80 -9.79 1.21
C VAL A 360 7.07 -10.96 0.56
N ALA A 361 7.31 -12.18 1.02
CA ALA A 361 6.87 -13.38 0.32
C ALA A 361 5.44 -13.84 0.62
N LEU A 362 4.80 -13.33 1.68
CA LEU A 362 3.52 -13.84 2.16
C LEU A 362 2.35 -12.83 2.07
N HIS A 363 2.57 -11.64 1.50
CA HIS A 363 1.57 -10.55 1.46
C HIS A 363 0.40 -10.77 0.48
N HIS A 364 0.31 -11.95 -0.14
CA HIS A 364 -0.82 -12.35 -0.98
C HIS A 364 -1.32 -13.76 -0.64
N GLU A 365 -1.02 -14.29 0.54
CA GLU A 365 -1.42 -15.64 0.94
C GLU A 365 -2.93 -15.72 1.25
N TYR A 366 -3.53 -14.65 1.79
CA TYR A 366 -4.97 -14.53 2.08
C TYR A 366 -5.59 -15.79 2.72
N TYR A 367 -4.93 -16.31 3.77
CA TYR A 367 -5.35 -17.54 4.45
C TYR A 367 -5.57 -18.74 3.51
N GLY A 368 -4.70 -18.89 2.50
CA GLY A 368 -4.74 -20.00 1.55
C GLY A 368 -5.68 -19.79 0.34
N LEU A 369 -6.43 -18.69 0.33
CA LEU A 369 -7.27 -18.28 -0.81
C LEU A 369 -6.52 -17.42 -1.83
N GLY A 370 -5.26 -17.09 -1.54
CA GLY A 370 -4.38 -16.30 -2.38
C GLY A 370 -3.36 -17.14 -3.14
N TYR A 371 -2.15 -16.61 -3.24
CA TYR A 371 -1.00 -17.27 -3.84
C TYR A 371 0.27 -16.93 -3.08
N GLY A 372 1.15 -17.92 -2.94
CA GLY A 372 2.48 -17.73 -2.38
C GLY A 372 3.20 -19.02 -2.04
N PRO A 373 4.38 -18.92 -1.41
CA PRO A 373 5.22 -20.07 -1.13
C PRO A 373 4.70 -20.95 0.02
N TYR A 374 3.71 -20.51 0.81
CA TYR A 374 3.27 -21.23 2.01
C TYR A 374 2.68 -22.61 1.68
N GLU A 375 1.92 -22.74 0.57
CA GLU A 375 1.40 -24.03 0.10
C GLU A 375 2.51 -25.07 -0.09
N ARG A 376 3.64 -24.65 -0.67
CA ARG A 376 4.80 -25.54 -0.87
C ARG A 376 5.42 -25.93 0.47
N LEU A 377 5.56 -24.99 1.40
CA LEU A 377 6.10 -25.26 2.73
C LEU A 377 5.25 -26.29 3.48
N TYR A 378 3.93 -26.11 3.45
CA TYR A 378 2.98 -27.03 4.07
C TYR A 378 3.06 -28.44 3.47
N ASN A 379 3.12 -28.55 2.14
CA ASN A 379 3.24 -29.85 1.46
C ASN A 379 4.53 -30.58 1.85
N LEU A 380 5.66 -29.88 1.96
CA LEU A 380 6.93 -30.46 2.44
C LEU A 380 6.85 -30.96 3.89
N LYS A 381 6.05 -30.30 4.74
CA LYS A 381 5.81 -30.74 6.12
C LYS A 381 4.94 -32.00 6.14
N LEU A 382 3.89 -32.06 5.31
CA LEU A 382 3.02 -33.24 5.16
C LEU A 382 3.76 -34.47 4.64
N GLU A 383 4.70 -34.31 3.71
CA GLU A 383 5.55 -35.40 3.21
C GLU A 383 6.34 -36.08 4.35
N LYS A 384 6.79 -35.29 5.34
CA LYS A 384 7.53 -35.79 6.51
C LYS A 384 6.59 -36.31 7.61
N VAL A 385 5.45 -35.65 7.80
CA VAL A 385 4.47 -35.95 8.85
C VAL A 385 3.06 -35.94 8.24
N PRO A 386 2.56 -37.07 7.70
CA PRO A 386 1.28 -37.11 6.98
C PRO A 386 0.04 -36.75 7.81
N SER A 387 0.14 -36.83 9.14
CA SER A 387 -0.91 -36.44 10.09
C SER A 387 -0.78 -35.00 10.58
N PHE A 388 0.15 -34.22 10.03
CA PHE A 388 0.42 -32.86 10.48
C PHE A 388 -0.83 -31.98 10.37
N GLN A 389 -1.05 -31.20 11.43
CA GLN A 389 -2.04 -30.14 11.49
C GLN A 389 -1.32 -28.87 11.94
N ILE A 390 -1.65 -27.74 11.31
CA ILE A 390 -1.11 -26.44 11.67
C ILE A 390 -1.67 -26.06 13.05
N PRO A 391 -0.82 -25.86 14.08
CA PRO A 391 -1.28 -25.63 15.44
C PRO A 391 -1.99 -24.30 15.67
N ARG A 392 -1.58 -23.24 14.97
CA ARG A 392 -2.06 -21.86 15.17
C ARG A 392 -2.40 -21.19 13.86
N ILE A 393 -3.29 -20.20 13.91
CA ILE A 393 -3.68 -19.43 12.72
C ILE A 393 -2.66 -18.34 12.42
N MET A 394 -2.21 -17.58 13.41
CA MET A 394 -1.28 -16.46 13.18
C MET A 394 -0.14 -16.43 14.19
N SER A 395 1.05 -16.01 13.77
CA SER A 395 2.18 -15.73 14.67
C SER A 395 2.95 -14.48 14.23
N TYR A 396 3.59 -13.82 15.20
CA TYR A 396 4.54 -12.73 14.99
C TYR A 396 5.96 -13.24 14.73
N GLU A 397 6.22 -14.51 15.05
CA GLU A 397 7.55 -15.11 15.00
C GLU A 397 7.82 -15.74 13.64
N ALA A 398 8.81 -15.21 12.91
CA ALA A 398 9.15 -15.69 11.57
C ALA A 398 9.53 -17.18 11.56
N LYS A 399 10.21 -17.66 12.62
CA LYS A 399 10.61 -19.06 12.74
C LYS A 399 9.43 -20.02 12.84
N VAL A 400 8.36 -19.61 13.53
CA VAL A 400 7.12 -20.42 13.67
C VAL A 400 6.45 -20.61 12.31
N ILE A 401 6.49 -19.58 11.45
CA ILE A 401 6.00 -19.68 10.07
C ILE A 401 6.86 -20.59 9.22
N ASP A 402 8.20 -20.45 9.30
CA ASP A 402 9.17 -21.29 8.58
C ASP A 402 9.10 -22.78 9.01
N ASP A 403 8.76 -23.06 10.28
CA ASP A 403 8.48 -24.42 10.75
C ASP A 403 7.08 -24.94 10.37
N CYS A 404 6.25 -24.10 9.74
CA CYS A 404 4.85 -24.35 9.40
C CYS A 404 3.95 -24.51 10.64
N ASP A 405 4.38 -24.04 11.81
CA ASP A 405 3.64 -24.17 13.08
C ASP A 405 2.61 -23.03 13.30
N ALA A 406 2.52 -22.08 12.37
CA ALA A 406 1.39 -21.16 12.24
C ALA A 406 1.03 -20.92 10.77
N PHE A 407 -0.27 -20.65 10.51
CA PHE A 407 -0.81 -20.55 9.15
C PHE A 407 -0.50 -19.22 8.45
N ALA A 408 -0.43 -18.13 9.20
CA ALA A 408 -0.27 -16.78 8.67
C ALA A 408 0.73 -15.97 9.49
N TYR A 409 1.49 -15.12 8.80
CA TYR A 409 2.47 -14.24 9.42
C TYR A 409 1.87 -12.86 9.70
N PHE A 410 1.87 -12.44 10.96
CA PHE A 410 1.27 -11.17 11.41
C PHE A 410 1.64 -9.95 10.54
N PRO A 411 2.93 -9.64 10.27
CA PRO A 411 3.27 -8.47 9.47
C PRO A 411 2.76 -8.58 8.02
N ALA A 412 2.74 -9.79 7.44
CA ALA A 412 2.17 -9.99 6.12
C ALA A 412 0.64 -9.78 6.12
N LYS A 413 -0.08 -10.15 7.20
CA LYS A 413 -1.53 -9.88 7.34
C LYS A 413 -1.84 -8.39 7.47
N MET A 414 -1.02 -7.64 8.21
CA MET A 414 -1.15 -6.18 8.23
C MET A 414 -0.89 -5.56 6.85
N LEU A 415 0.09 -6.09 6.13
CA LEU A 415 0.47 -5.60 4.80
C LEU A 415 -0.63 -5.87 3.76
N GLU A 416 -1.25 -7.05 3.80
CA GLU A 416 -2.39 -7.40 2.93
C GLU A 416 -3.55 -6.39 3.02
N ILE A 417 -3.89 -5.94 4.24
CA ILE A 417 -4.96 -4.96 4.44
C ILE A 417 -4.61 -3.63 3.77
N ILE A 418 -3.38 -3.16 3.96
CA ILE A 418 -2.92 -1.87 3.43
C ILE A 418 -2.76 -1.93 1.92
N ASP A 419 -2.21 -3.02 1.40
CA ASP A 419 -2.01 -3.24 -0.03
C ASP A 419 -3.36 -3.24 -0.77
N VAL A 420 -4.33 -4.02 -0.27
CA VAL A 420 -5.69 -4.04 -0.83
C VAL A 420 -6.35 -2.68 -0.73
N TYR A 421 -6.23 -1.99 0.42
CA TYR A 421 -6.82 -0.67 0.59
C TYR A 421 -6.21 0.36 -0.36
N ASP A 422 -4.88 0.50 -0.41
CA ASP A 422 -4.19 1.47 -1.29
C ASP A 422 -4.54 1.20 -2.76
N ALA A 423 -4.60 -0.06 -3.17
CA ALA A 423 -5.04 -0.45 -4.50
C ALA A 423 -6.47 0.06 -4.81
N LEU A 424 -7.45 -0.15 -3.93
CA LEU A 424 -8.84 0.24 -4.18
C LEU A 424 -9.05 1.75 -4.29
N ILE A 425 -8.25 2.56 -3.59
CA ILE A 425 -8.40 4.01 -3.54
C ILE A 425 -7.40 4.77 -4.43
N ASP A 426 -6.46 4.09 -5.10
CA ASP A 426 -5.49 4.73 -5.98
C ASP A 426 -6.20 5.31 -7.22
N PRO A 427 -6.19 6.65 -7.41
CA PRO A 427 -6.86 7.28 -8.54
C PRO A 427 -6.28 6.86 -9.89
N ALA A 428 -5.02 6.43 -9.93
CA ALA A 428 -4.36 5.99 -11.15
C ALA A 428 -4.70 4.54 -11.54
N ARG A 429 -5.28 3.73 -10.64
CA ARG A 429 -5.65 2.33 -10.92
C ARG A 429 -7.14 2.17 -11.22
N LYS A 430 -7.45 1.55 -12.37
CA LYS A 430 -8.82 1.32 -12.85
C LYS A 430 -9.36 -0.03 -12.37
N TYR A 431 -9.83 -0.14 -11.12
CA TYR A 431 -10.54 -1.34 -10.66
C TYR A 431 -12.00 -1.39 -11.17
N ARG A 432 -12.50 -2.61 -11.44
CA ARG A 432 -13.91 -2.93 -11.79
C ARG A 432 -14.61 -1.89 -12.71
N GLY A 433 -14.04 -1.63 -13.88
CA GLY A 433 -14.68 -0.77 -14.90
C GLY A 433 -14.28 0.71 -14.84
N GLY A 434 -13.12 1.03 -14.24
CA GLY A 434 -12.53 2.37 -14.29
C GLY A 434 -13.00 3.31 -13.18
N LYS A 435 -13.48 2.78 -12.05
CA LYS A 435 -13.92 3.57 -10.91
C LYS A 435 -12.87 3.53 -9.80
N THR A 436 -12.38 4.69 -9.39
CA THR A 436 -11.68 4.86 -8.11
C THR A 436 -12.71 4.85 -6.98
N PHE A 437 -12.48 4.05 -5.94
CA PHE A 437 -13.38 3.97 -4.80
C PHE A 437 -13.07 5.05 -3.77
N THR A 438 -14.11 5.58 -3.14
CA THR A 438 -13.94 6.38 -1.92
C THR A 438 -13.43 5.49 -0.77
N PRO A 439 -12.81 6.05 0.28
CA PRO A 439 -12.42 5.29 1.47
C PRO A 439 -13.55 4.42 2.05
N GLU A 440 -14.76 4.97 2.13
CA GLU A 440 -15.95 4.28 2.63
C GLU A 440 -16.36 3.10 1.73
N GLU A 441 -16.40 3.31 0.41
CA GLU A 441 -16.67 2.24 -0.55
C GLU A 441 -15.58 1.15 -0.51
N ALA A 442 -14.30 1.53 -0.41
CA ALA A 442 -13.19 0.60 -0.35
C ALA A 442 -13.28 -0.29 0.90
N LEU A 443 -13.56 0.29 2.07
CA LEU A 443 -13.77 -0.46 3.31
C LEU A 443 -14.97 -1.40 3.21
N ASN A 444 -16.09 -0.95 2.64
CA ASN A 444 -17.26 -1.82 2.43
C ASN A 444 -16.94 -3.00 1.51
N ILE A 445 -16.21 -2.76 0.41
CA ILE A 445 -15.74 -3.84 -0.49
C ILE A 445 -14.84 -4.81 0.25
N MET A 446 -13.87 -4.31 1.03
CA MET A 446 -12.98 -5.17 1.83
C MET A 446 -13.77 -6.02 2.82
N LYS A 447 -14.73 -5.44 3.53
CA LYS A 447 -15.57 -6.17 4.48
C LYS A 447 -16.41 -7.25 3.80
N GLU A 448 -17.12 -6.91 2.74
CA GLU A 448 -18.00 -7.85 2.03
C GLU A 448 -17.19 -8.95 1.33
N ASP A 449 -16.21 -8.58 0.50
CA ASP A 449 -15.53 -9.53 -0.39
C ASP A 449 -14.36 -10.28 0.26
N PHE A 450 -13.72 -9.71 1.29
CA PHE A 450 -12.51 -10.26 1.91
C PHE A 450 -12.68 -10.67 3.37
N ILE A 451 -13.86 -10.51 3.97
CA ILE A 451 -14.15 -10.98 5.33
C ILE A 451 -15.44 -11.79 5.38
N GLU A 452 -16.57 -11.22 4.96
CA GLU A 452 -17.89 -11.88 5.08
C GLU A 452 -18.08 -13.01 4.07
N ASN A 453 -17.82 -12.74 2.78
CA ASN A 453 -17.96 -13.75 1.73
C ASN A 453 -16.84 -14.81 1.78
N HIS A 454 -15.62 -14.35 2.01
CA HIS A 454 -14.43 -15.17 2.10
C HIS A 454 -13.46 -14.54 3.10
N VAL A 455 -13.03 -15.27 4.13
CA VAL A 455 -12.10 -14.75 5.14
C VAL A 455 -10.67 -14.72 4.57
N LYS A 456 -10.36 -13.67 3.80
CA LYS A 456 -9.05 -13.42 3.16
C LYS A 456 -8.18 -12.48 3.98
N LEU A 457 -8.79 -11.45 4.56
CA LEU A 457 -8.13 -10.51 5.46
C LEU A 457 -8.44 -10.88 6.91
N ASP A 458 -7.51 -10.60 7.83
CA ASP A 458 -7.74 -10.86 9.25
C ASP A 458 -8.83 -9.91 9.78
N PRO A 459 -9.92 -10.42 10.36
CA PRO A 459 -11.05 -9.61 10.77
C PRO A 459 -10.71 -8.68 11.94
N ILE A 460 -9.82 -9.10 12.83
CA ILE A 460 -9.40 -8.28 13.96
C ILE A 460 -8.54 -7.12 13.46
N LEU A 461 -7.54 -7.41 12.61
CA LEU A 461 -6.66 -6.38 12.06
C LEU A 461 -7.42 -5.42 11.15
N TYR A 462 -8.44 -5.89 10.43
CA TYR A 462 -9.32 -5.04 9.64
C TYR A 462 -10.09 -4.04 10.51
N ASP A 463 -10.70 -4.48 11.61
CA ASP A 463 -11.42 -3.57 12.51
C ASP A 463 -10.49 -2.52 13.15
N VAL A 464 -9.26 -2.92 13.51
CA VAL A 464 -8.22 -1.99 13.96
C VAL A 464 -7.84 -1.00 12.85
N PHE A 465 -7.77 -1.45 11.59
CA PHE A 465 -7.48 -0.59 10.44
C PHE A 465 -8.61 0.40 10.15
N VAL A 466 -9.87 0.00 10.30
CA VAL A 466 -11.02 0.91 10.21
C VAL A 466 -10.93 1.99 11.30
N GLU A 467 -10.58 1.61 12.54
CA GLU A 467 -10.37 2.57 13.64
C GLU A 467 -9.20 3.52 13.34
N PHE A 468 -8.12 3.02 12.75
CA PHE A 468 -6.98 3.81 12.32
C PHE A 468 -7.37 4.92 11.33
N LEU A 469 -8.11 4.57 10.27
CA LEU A 469 -8.60 5.54 9.29
C LEU A 469 -9.63 6.49 9.90
N SER A 470 -10.49 6.00 10.78
CA SER A 470 -11.54 6.82 11.42
C SER A 470 -10.95 7.85 12.39
N ASN A 471 -9.94 7.48 13.20
CA ASN A 471 -9.26 8.43 14.09
C ASN A 471 -8.50 9.50 13.30
N SER A 472 -7.94 9.17 12.13
CA SER A 472 -7.35 10.20 11.26
C SER A 472 -8.40 11.19 10.76
N ILE A 473 -9.59 10.71 10.39
CA ILE A 473 -10.69 11.54 9.88
C ILE A 473 -11.36 12.37 11.00
N GLU A 474 -11.53 11.82 12.19
CA GLU A 474 -12.16 12.53 13.31
C GLU A 474 -11.30 13.70 13.82
N LYS A 475 -9.98 13.52 13.85
CA LYS A 475 -9.04 14.63 14.14
C LYS A 475 -9.02 15.69 13.05
N ASP A 476 -9.25 15.32 11.79
CA ASP A 476 -9.42 16.27 10.69
C ASP A 476 -10.68 17.14 10.83
N LEU A 477 -11.77 16.55 11.31
CA LEU A 477 -13.02 17.28 11.60
C LEU A 477 -12.91 18.18 12.83
N LEU A 478 -12.06 17.83 13.80
CA LEU A 478 -11.82 18.63 15.01
C LEU A 478 -10.79 19.75 14.79
N SER A 479 -9.80 19.55 13.92
CA SER A 479 -8.80 20.57 13.56
C SER A 479 -9.31 21.63 12.58
N SER A 480 -10.36 21.32 11.81
CA SER A 480 -11.05 22.29 10.94
C SER A 480 -11.98 23.27 11.69
N LYS A 481 -11.98 23.24 13.03
CA LYS A 481 -12.69 24.19 13.90
C LYS A 481 -11.78 25.22 14.60
N LEU A 482 -10.55 25.39 14.18
CA LEU A 482 -9.68 26.47 14.66
C LEU A 482 -9.28 27.37 13.50
N GLU A 483 -10.09 28.43 13.37
CA GLU A 483 -9.91 29.74 12.69
C GLU A 483 -9.25 29.81 11.31
#